data_AF-A0A401PAD2-F1
#
_entry.id   AF-A0A401PAD2-F1
#
_cell.length_a   1.000
_cell.length_b   1.000
_cell.length_c   1.000
_cell.angle_alpha   90.00
_cell.angle_beta   90.00
_cell.angle_gamma   90.00
#
_symmetry.space_group_name_H-M   'P 1'
#
loop_
_entity.id
_entity.type
_entity.pdbx_description
1 polymer ?
#
loop_
_entity_poly.entity_id
_entity_poly.type
_entity_poly.pdbx_seq_one_letter_code
_entity_poly.pdbx_strand_id
1 'polypeptide(L)' 'AISCHYASSHCYYIDVKGTTQENIEQEILELGRTKYGIYSDLTMADIWFLKGRLVQGERINL' A
#
# COMPACT_ATOMS: atom_id res chain seq x y z
N ALA A 1 13.82 -11.02 -14.85
CA ALA A 1 12.45 -10.83 -15.36
C ALA A 1 11.93 -9.48 -14.87
N ILE A 2 11.07 -8.82 -15.62
CA ILE A 2 10.37 -7.59 -15.19
C ILE A 2 8.89 -7.94 -15.05
N SER A 3 8.27 -7.58 -13.93
CA SER A 3 6.84 -7.79 -13.67
C SER A 3 6.21 -6.59 -12.96
N CYS A 4 4.91 -6.39 -13.18
CA CYS A 4 4.07 -5.40 -12.51
C CYS A 4 2.72 -6.03 -12.12
N HIS A 5 2.14 -5.59 -11.02
CA HIS A 5 0.79 -5.95 -10.60
C HIS A 5 -0.12 -4.73 -10.77
N TYR A 6 -1.27 -4.94 -11.43
CA TYR A 6 -2.29 -3.91 -11.63
C TYR A 6 -3.56 -4.29 -10.88
N ALA A 7 -4.29 -3.28 -10.41
CA ALA A 7 -5.59 -3.42 -9.77
C ALA A 7 -6.56 -2.37 -10.33
N SER A 8 -7.86 -2.67 -10.31
CA SER A 8 -8.90 -1.68 -10.65
C SER A 8 -8.85 -0.52 -9.67
N SER A 9 -9.06 0.71 -10.14
CA SER A 9 -9.14 1.89 -9.26
C SER A 9 -10.35 1.84 -8.33
N HIS A 10 -11.32 0.93 -8.54
CA HIS A 10 -12.47 0.71 -7.67
C HIS A 10 -12.19 -0.23 -6.48
N CYS A 11 -11.02 -0.86 -6.41
CA CYS A 11 -10.64 -1.69 -5.26
C CYS A 11 -10.43 -0.85 -3.99
N TYR A 12 -10.29 -1.48 -2.83
CA TYR A 12 -10.12 -0.81 -1.55
C TYR A 12 -9.06 -1.50 -0.68
N TYR A 13 -8.46 -0.74 0.23
CA TYR A 13 -7.57 -1.28 1.26
C TYR A 13 -8.40 -1.91 2.39
N ILE A 14 -7.87 -2.97 2.99
CA ILE A 14 -8.46 -3.65 4.14
C ILE A 14 -7.51 -3.61 5.33
N ASP A 15 -8.08 -3.61 6.54
CA ASP A 15 -7.33 -3.90 7.76
C ASP A 15 -6.99 -5.40 7.78
N VAL A 16 -5.73 -5.71 8.03
CA VAL A 16 -5.20 -7.07 8.07
C VAL A 16 -4.94 -7.57 9.49
N LYS A 17 -5.25 -6.79 10.52
CA LYS A 17 -5.10 -7.22 11.92
C LYS A 17 -5.92 -8.47 12.22
N GLY A 18 -5.32 -9.39 12.95
CA GLY A 18 -5.90 -10.70 13.25
C GLY A 18 -5.97 -11.65 12.06
N THR A 19 -5.45 -11.27 10.90
CA THR A 19 -5.33 -12.15 9.72
C THR A 19 -3.91 -12.69 9.60
N THR A 20 -3.70 -13.66 8.71
CA THR A 20 -2.36 -14.16 8.38
C THR A 20 -1.45 -13.14 7.71
N GLN A 21 -1.97 -11.98 7.30
CA GLN A 21 -1.21 -10.91 6.63
C GLN A 21 -0.78 -9.78 7.57
N GLU A 22 -1.04 -9.88 8.88
CA GLU A 22 -0.65 -8.85 9.85
C GLU A 22 0.87 -8.61 9.88
N ASN A 23 1.68 -9.65 9.64
CA ASN A 23 3.13 -9.51 9.53
C ASN A 23 3.54 -8.62 8.33
N ILE A 24 2.82 -8.70 7.21
CA ILE A 24 3.08 -7.89 6.02
C ILE A 24 2.84 -6.40 6.29
N GLU A 25 1.83 -6.07 7.10
CA GLU A 25 1.62 -4.68 7.52
C GLU A 25 2.86 -4.14 8.25
N GLN A 26 3.44 -4.91 9.18
CA GLN A 26 4.64 -4.49 9.91
C GLN A 26 5.85 -4.26 8.98
N GLU A 27 6.07 -5.17 8.03
CA GLU A 27 7.16 -5.05 7.04
C GLU A 27 6.98 -3.80 6.15
N ILE A 28 5.74 -3.49 5.76
CA ILE A 28 5.45 -2.33 4.92
C ILE A 28 5.64 -1.02 5.69
N LEU A 29 5.23 -0.97 6.96
CA LEU A 29 5.47 0.19 7.83
C LEU A 29 6.96 0.45 8.03
N GLU A 30 7.77 -0.60 8.18
CA GLU A 30 9.23 -0.47 8.26
C GLU A 30 9.85 0.05 6.96
N LEU A 31 9.35 -0.40 5.80
CA LEU A 31 9.72 0.17 4.51
C LEU A 31 9.35 1.66 4.42
N GLY A 32 8.18 2.04 4.95
CA GLY A 32 7.75 3.43 5.10
C GLY A 32 8.80 4.29 5.81
N ARG A 33 9.23 3.83 6.99
CA ARG A 33 10.22 4.50 7.83
C ARG A 33 11.59 4.60 7.15
N THR A 34 12.09 3.48 6.64
CA THR A 34 13.45 3.38 6.10
C THR A 34 13.61 4.07 4.74
N LYS A 35 12.60 3.96 3.86
CA LYS A 35 12.69 4.49 2.50
C LYS A 35 12.27 5.95 2.39
N TYR A 36 11.28 6.37 3.17
CA TYR A 36 10.68 7.69 3.06
C TYR A 36 10.94 8.58 4.29
N GLY A 37 11.57 8.06 5.35
CA GLY A 37 11.84 8.82 6.56
C GLY A 37 10.58 9.23 7.33
N ILE A 38 9.47 8.52 7.12
CA ILE A 38 8.19 8.87 7.74
C ILE A 38 8.05 8.08 9.05
N TYR A 39 8.07 8.79 10.17
CA TYR A 39 7.96 8.23 11.52
C TYR A 39 6.63 8.56 12.22
N SER A 40 5.73 9.26 11.53
CA SER A 40 4.36 9.51 12.00
C SER A 40 3.50 8.24 11.93
N ASP A 41 2.34 8.25 12.59
CA ASP A 41 1.34 7.19 12.52
C ASP A 41 0.79 7.04 11.09
N LEU A 42 1.44 6.19 10.29
CA LEU A 42 0.97 5.76 8.98
C LEU A 42 0.29 4.40 9.08
N THR A 43 -0.65 4.17 8.18
CA THR A 43 -1.23 2.85 7.92
C THR A 43 -0.55 2.20 6.71
N MET A 44 -0.72 0.87 6.58
CA MET A 44 -0.31 0.17 5.36
C MET A 44 -0.97 0.75 4.10
N ALA A 45 -2.23 1.20 4.21
CA ALA A 45 -2.98 1.80 3.11
C ALA A 45 -2.32 3.08 2.59
N ASP A 46 -1.83 3.95 3.47
CA ASP A 46 -1.16 5.20 3.10
C ASP A 46 0.09 4.93 2.25
N ILE A 47 0.86 3.91 2.60
CA ILE A 47 2.10 3.55 1.90
C ILE A 47 1.78 3.01 0.50
N TRP A 48 0.75 2.17 0.37
CA TRP A 48 0.31 1.70 -0.94
C TRP A 48 -0.29 2.81 -1.80
N PHE A 49 -1.08 3.71 -1.21
CA PHE A 49 -1.64 4.86 -1.90
C PHE A 49 -0.54 5.77 -2.47
N LEU A 50 0.55 5.95 -1.73
CA LEU A 50 1.71 6.73 -2.16
C LEU A 50 2.53 6.04 -3.26
N LYS A 51 2.55 4.70 -3.29
CA LYS A 51 3.24 3.89 -4.31
C LYS A 51 2.41 3.65 -5.56
N GLY A 52 1.10 3.59 -5.45
CA GLY A 52 0.16 3.38 -6.56
C GLY A 52 0.27 4.47 -7.61
N ARG A 53 0.05 4.12 -8.88
CA ARG A 53 0.03 5.07 -10.00
C ARG A 53 -1.19 4.78 -10.88
N LEU A 54 -1.92 5.84 -11.22
CA LEU A 54 -2.94 5.76 -12.25
C LEU A 54 -2.26 5.51 -13.59
N VAL A 55 -2.45 4.32 -14.14
CA VAL A 55 -1.86 3.93 -15.43
C VAL A 55 -2.80 4.27 -16.59
N GLN A 56 -4.11 4.07 -16.38
CA GLN A 56 -5.15 4.40 -17.37
C GLN A 56 -6.49 4.61 -16.65
N GLY A 57 -7.34 5.49 -17.20
CA GLY A 57 -8.69 5.76 -16.71
C GLY A 57 -8.71 6.86 -15.65
N GLU A 58 -9.56 6.70 -14.63
CA GLU A 58 -9.71 7.64 -13.52
C GLU A 58 -9.29 7.02 -12.19
N ARG A 59 -8.73 7.85 -11.31
CA ARG A 59 -8.41 7.47 -9.94
C ARG A 59 -9.66 7.61 -9.07
N ILE A 60 -10.22 6.49 -8.62
CA ILE A 60 -11.50 6.46 -7.90
C ILE A 60 -11.27 6.19 -6.41
N ASN A 61 -10.61 5.09 -6.06
CA ASN A 61 -10.38 4.70 -4.66
C ASN A 61 -8.93 4.30 -4.35
N LEU A 62 -8.24 3.53 -5.21
CA LEU A 62 -6.80 3.22 -5.06
C LEU A 62 -5.87 4.31 -5.62
#